data_AF-A0A8D8K1E4-F1
#
_entry.id   AF-A0A8D8K1E4-F1
#
_cell.length_a   1.000
_cell.length_b   1.000
_cell.length_c   1.000
_cell.angle_alpha   90.00
_cell.angle_beta   90.00
_cell.angle_gamma   90.00
#
_symmetry.space_group_name_H-M   'P 1'
#
loop_
_entity.id
_entity.type
_entity.pdbx_description
1 polymer ?
#
loop_
_entity_poly.entity_id
_entity_poly.type
_entity_poly.pdbx_seq_one_letter_code
_entity_poly.pdbx_strand_id
1 'polypeptide(L)'
;MRAFWEELAWPDPQELNRFLKRSIGDICSCCVYYADRISTKLRPPLDTKSVDASSSLEMAQKCNLVNSNLSILIEVMASLPDDVGYCQVDINANNEQQQLEQTLPINGLSSWKTKTLKLLVDRCMAFLKVKMEDSLNNFERVKGETENFTNKTSTMIKRDLQDSDLRLVEDELWKGITTEISAIIKRSIDKKASISSFGNLKDFYAIIAQAYLPELQDLQDDKVLSERLFTIEKQLYLYSSSTRDLIHQYYLACLDAQNRLDEPDRGVLTVRCAFRNDTLEIQMIGAEDIKLPLDFKGSCDSYVKLNLVPGYKFSSVTMPKTRTKSKNHSPTYNEKFALKLSEEQRNIPDALLAFNVKVSEMLGLSQRHVGECFIRLDSIPTLESERDINSIDIQQLFLTMPENIESDCIPVLEYRQNDKEAVQFFKKLKQKLGKAAYTGSVISIF
;
A
#
# COMPACT_ATOMS: atom_id res chain seq x y z
N MET A 1 55.93 -8.64 -0.56
CA MET A 1 56.51 -9.70 -1.42
C MET A 1 57.45 -9.14 -2.46
N ARG A 2 57.24 -7.93 -2.98
CA ARG A 2 58.16 -7.21 -3.87
C ARG A 2 59.65 -7.28 -3.51
N ALA A 3 60.02 -7.01 -2.26
CA ALA A 3 61.41 -7.06 -1.78
C ALA A 3 62.08 -8.43 -1.99
N PHE A 4 61.33 -9.53 -1.87
CA PHE A 4 61.86 -10.88 -2.11
C PHE A 4 62.28 -11.08 -3.57
N TRP A 5 61.47 -10.61 -4.52
CA TRP A 5 61.76 -10.73 -5.95
C TRP A 5 62.88 -9.78 -6.40
N GLU A 6 62.95 -8.60 -5.79
CA GLU A 6 64.05 -7.65 -5.99
C GLU A 6 65.38 -8.20 -5.46
N GLU A 7 65.37 -8.85 -4.29
CA GLU A 7 66.54 -9.52 -3.70
C GLU A 7 66.98 -10.77 -4.47
N LEU A 8 66.03 -11.47 -5.11
CA LEU A 8 66.31 -12.67 -5.90
C LEU A 8 67.10 -12.36 -7.19
N ALA A 9 67.11 -11.10 -7.64
CA ALA A 9 67.83 -10.63 -8.83
C ALA A 9 67.63 -11.51 -10.07
N TRP A 10 66.37 -11.82 -10.39
CA TRP A 10 66.04 -12.78 -11.45
C TRP A 10 66.67 -12.36 -12.81
N PRO A 11 67.35 -13.29 -13.51
CA PRO A 11 68.18 -12.94 -14.66
C PRO A 11 67.40 -12.54 -15.93
N ASP A 12 66.22 -13.11 -16.17
CA ASP A 12 65.36 -12.78 -17.33
C ASP A 12 64.01 -12.17 -16.89
N PRO A 13 63.79 -10.86 -17.11
CA PRO A 13 62.52 -10.19 -16.78
C PRO A 13 61.28 -10.78 -17.45
N GLN A 14 61.39 -11.33 -18.67
CA GLN A 14 60.25 -11.94 -19.37
C GLN A 14 59.87 -13.28 -18.76
N GLU A 15 60.87 -14.08 -18.38
CA GLU A 15 60.66 -15.35 -17.69
C GLU A 15 60.05 -15.13 -16.31
N LEU A 16 60.59 -14.17 -15.54
CA LEU A 16 60.03 -13.78 -14.23
C LEU A 16 58.55 -13.39 -14.37
N ASN A 17 58.21 -12.59 -15.38
CA ASN A 17 56.84 -12.15 -15.61
C ASN A 17 55.87 -13.32 -15.91
N ARG A 18 56.30 -14.28 -16.76
CA ARG A 18 55.53 -15.50 -17.02
C ARG A 18 55.35 -16.35 -15.77
N PHE A 19 56.39 -16.46 -14.95
CA PHE A 19 56.33 -17.17 -13.68
C PHE A 19 55.33 -16.50 -12.72
N LEU A 20 55.44 -15.18 -12.52
CA LEU A 20 54.52 -14.40 -11.67
C LEU A 20 53.07 -14.53 -12.14
N LYS A 21 52.80 -14.45 -13.46
CA LYS A 21 51.45 -14.67 -14.02
C LYS A 21 50.88 -16.02 -13.60
N ARG A 22 51.68 -17.09 -13.70
CA ARG A 22 51.26 -18.45 -13.33
C ARG A 22 51.01 -18.55 -11.83
N SER A 23 51.91 -18.02 -10.99
CA SER A 23 51.74 -18.01 -9.53
C SER A 23 50.50 -17.25 -9.09
N ILE A 24 50.23 -16.08 -9.67
CA ILE A 24 48.99 -15.32 -9.40
C ILE A 24 47.77 -16.16 -9.80
N GLY A 25 47.81 -16.83 -10.96
CA GLY A 25 46.74 -17.74 -11.41
C GLY A 25 46.49 -18.92 -10.46
N ASP A 26 47.56 -19.52 -9.91
CA ASP A 26 47.47 -20.61 -8.93
C ASP A 26 46.86 -20.09 -7.61
N ILE A 27 47.27 -18.90 -7.14
CA ILE A 27 46.70 -18.26 -5.94
C ILE A 27 45.21 -17.95 -6.15
N CYS A 28 44.83 -17.37 -7.29
CA CYS A 28 43.42 -17.15 -7.65
C CYS A 28 42.62 -18.46 -7.58
N SER A 29 43.19 -19.56 -8.11
CA SER A 29 42.54 -20.87 -8.11
C SER A 29 42.34 -21.39 -6.68
N CYS A 30 43.31 -21.20 -5.79
CA CYS A 30 43.16 -21.50 -4.37
C CYS A 30 42.08 -20.66 -3.69
N CYS A 31 41.99 -19.37 -3.99
CA CYS A 31 40.95 -18.48 -3.46
C CYS A 31 39.55 -18.89 -3.95
N VAL A 32 39.40 -19.26 -5.22
CA VAL A 32 38.14 -19.77 -5.78
C VAL A 32 37.76 -21.10 -5.12
N TYR A 33 38.72 -22.00 -4.91
CA TYR A 33 38.49 -23.25 -4.19
C TYR A 33 38.04 -23.00 -2.74
N TYR A 34 38.66 -22.05 -2.04
CA TYR A 34 38.23 -21.63 -0.71
C TYR A 34 36.78 -21.11 -0.72
N ALA A 35 36.44 -20.24 -1.68
CA ALA A 35 35.10 -19.69 -1.83
C ALA A 35 34.04 -20.79 -2.06
N ASP A 36 34.35 -21.78 -2.91
CA ASP A 36 33.47 -22.94 -3.14
C ASP A 36 33.29 -23.78 -1.86
N ARG A 37 34.38 -24.10 -1.16
CA ARG A 37 34.33 -24.88 0.08
C ARG A 37 33.56 -24.20 1.20
N ILE A 38 33.63 -22.89 1.31
CA ILE A 38 32.82 -22.16 2.29
C ILE A 38 31.36 -22.08 1.85
N SER A 39 31.10 -21.82 0.57
CA SER A 39 29.73 -21.74 0.05
C SER A 39 28.95 -23.04 0.23
N THR A 40 29.61 -24.20 0.12
CA THR A 40 28.97 -25.50 0.42
C THR A 40 28.52 -25.63 1.88
N LYS A 41 29.19 -24.97 2.83
CA LYS A 41 28.80 -24.94 4.25
C LYS A 41 27.62 -23.99 4.54
N LEU A 42 27.33 -23.06 3.62
CA LEU A 42 26.20 -22.12 3.74
C LEU A 42 24.89 -22.68 3.15
N ARG A 43 24.96 -23.78 2.40
CA ARG A 43 23.76 -24.45 1.87
C ARG A 43 22.95 -25.08 3.02
N PRO A 44 21.61 -24.98 2.98
CA PRO A 44 20.79 -25.52 4.05
C PRO A 44 20.87 -27.06 4.08
N PRO A 45 20.75 -27.69 5.26
CA PRO A 45 20.33 -29.09 5.31
C PRO A 45 18.94 -29.24 4.69
N LEU A 46 18.73 -30.31 3.93
CA LEU A 46 17.59 -30.54 3.03
C LEU A 46 16.20 -30.60 3.69
N ASP A 47 16.11 -30.64 5.03
CA ASP A 47 14.85 -30.81 5.75
C ASP A 47 14.76 -29.86 6.96
N THR A 48 14.18 -28.68 6.78
CA THR A 48 13.71 -27.87 7.93
C THR A 48 12.33 -27.31 7.60
N LYS A 49 11.30 -28.11 7.90
CA LYS A 49 9.89 -27.67 7.85
C LYS A 49 9.55 -26.63 8.93
N SER A 50 10.46 -26.32 9.85
CA SER A 50 10.37 -25.23 10.81
C SER A 50 11.58 -24.31 10.66
N VAL A 51 11.34 -23.08 10.23
CA VAL A 51 12.36 -22.03 10.15
C VAL A 51 12.39 -21.31 11.51
N ASP A 52 13.33 -21.72 12.37
CA ASP A 52 13.57 -21.10 13.68
C ASP A 52 14.36 -19.79 13.52
N ALA A 53 14.00 -18.73 14.26
CA ALA A 53 14.67 -17.43 14.17
C ALA A 53 16.15 -17.50 14.51
N SER A 54 16.54 -18.27 15.54
CA SER A 54 17.93 -18.34 15.97
C SER A 54 18.80 -18.99 14.89
N SER A 55 18.35 -20.12 14.34
CA SER A 55 19.05 -20.81 13.26
C SER A 55 19.14 -19.96 11.98
N SER A 56 18.07 -19.23 11.65
CA SER A 56 18.02 -18.36 10.47
C SER A 56 18.96 -17.17 10.62
N LEU A 57 18.99 -16.57 11.82
CA LEU A 57 19.89 -15.47 12.14
C LEU A 57 21.35 -15.91 12.12
N GLU A 58 21.67 -17.07 12.68
CA GLU A 58 23.03 -17.62 12.66
C GLU A 58 23.51 -17.84 11.21
N MET A 59 22.64 -18.37 10.34
CA MET A 59 22.96 -18.54 8.92
C MET A 59 23.13 -17.21 8.19
N ALA A 60 22.30 -16.20 8.48
CA ALA A 60 22.46 -14.86 7.94
C ALA A 60 23.82 -14.24 8.35
N GLN A 61 24.17 -14.36 9.64
CA GLN A 61 25.47 -13.91 10.16
C GLN A 61 26.64 -14.62 9.49
N LYS A 62 26.54 -15.93 9.27
CA LYS A 62 27.55 -16.70 8.54
C LYS A 62 27.68 -16.24 7.10
N CYS A 63 26.58 -16.00 6.38
CA CYS A 63 26.62 -15.47 5.02
C CYS A 63 27.33 -14.11 4.97
N ASN A 64 26.99 -13.21 5.89
CA ASN A 64 27.59 -11.89 5.96
C ASN A 64 29.10 -11.95 6.27
N LEU A 65 29.53 -12.80 7.22
CA LEU A 65 30.94 -13.02 7.51
C LEU A 65 31.70 -13.54 6.30
N VAL A 66 31.13 -14.50 5.58
CA VAL A 66 31.74 -15.03 4.35
C VAL A 66 31.84 -13.95 3.28
N ASN A 67 30.83 -13.09 3.15
CA ASN A 67 30.88 -11.97 2.23
C ASN A 67 32.00 -10.97 2.57
N SER A 68 32.20 -10.68 3.86
CA SER A 68 33.31 -9.86 4.34
C SER A 68 34.67 -10.49 3.99
N ASN A 69 34.84 -11.80 4.26
CA ASN A 69 36.06 -12.52 3.89
C ASN A 69 36.32 -12.50 2.37
N LEU A 70 35.27 -12.66 1.56
CA LEU A 70 35.39 -12.59 0.10
C LEU A 70 35.75 -11.18 -0.38
N SER A 71 35.27 -10.13 0.29
CA SER A 71 35.63 -8.75 -0.02
C SER A 71 37.11 -8.49 0.23
N ILE A 72 37.63 -8.94 1.38
CA ILE A 72 39.07 -8.87 1.70
C ILE A 72 39.89 -9.66 0.67
N LEU A 73 39.45 -10.86 0.30
CA LEU A 73 40.14 -11.66 -0.72
C LEU A 73 40.14 -10.97 -2.08
N ILE A 74 39.03 -10.36 -2.50
CA ILE A 74 38.98 -9.63 -3.77
C ILE A 74 39.93 -8.43 -3.76
N GLU A 75 39.98 -7.68 -2.66
CA GLU A 75 40.89 -6.53 -2.49
C GLU A 75 42.36 -6.96 -2.54
N VAL A 76 42.74 -7.99 -1.76
CA VAL A 76 44.10 -8.55 -1.78
C VAL A 76 44.47 -9.09 -3.16
N MET A 77 43.55 -9.77 -3.84
CA MET A 77 43.82 -10.30 -5.18
C MET A 77 43.89 -9.21 -6.26
N ALA A 78 43.25 -8.06 -6.03
CA ALA A 78 43.37 -6.90 -6.92
C ALA A 78 44.71 -6.18 -6.77
N SER A 79 45.27 -6.09 -5.55
CA SER A 79 46.60 -5.48 -5.32
C SER A 79 47.77 -6.43 -5.58
N LEU A 80 47.53 -7.75 -5.53
CA LEU A 80 48.56 -8.78 -5.63
C LEU A 80 49.52 -8.61 -6.82
N PRO A 81 49.06 -8.30 -8.05
CA PRO A 81 49.97 -8.11 -9.19
C PRO A 81 51.00 -7.01 -8.94
N ASP A 82 50.57 -5.87 -8.41
CA ASP A 82 51.47 -4.75 -8.10
C ASP A 82 52.39 -5.09 -6.91
N ASP A 83 51.87 -5.79 -5.90
CA ASP A 83 52.61 -6.20 -4.70
C ASP A 83 53.74 -7.20 -4.96
N VAL A 84 53.65 -7.95 -6.06
CA VAL A 84 54.70 -8.88 -6.54
C VAL A 84 55.52 -8.30 -7.68
N GLY A 85 55.21 -7.09 -8.16
CA GLY A 85 55.91 -6.44 -9.27
C GLY A 85 55.58 -7.02 -10.65
N TYR A 86 54.41 -7.65 -10.82
CA TYR A 86 53.92 -8.10 -12.11
C TYR A 86 53.51 -6.89 -12.96
N CYS A 87 54.26 -6.63 -14.03
CA CYS A 87 53.92 -5.62 -15.03
C CYS A 87 53.32 -6.32 -16.25
N GLN A 88 52.13 -5.96 -16.70
CA GLN A 88 51.59 -6.51 -17.94
C GLN A 88 52.50 -6.08 -19.10
N VAL A 89 53.30 -7.00 -19.62
CA VAL A 89 54.22 -6.69 -20.73
C VAL A 89 53.41 -6.73 -22.01
N ASP A 90 53.26 -5.58 -22.68
CA ASP A 90 52.67 -5.48 -24.02
C ASP A 90 53.59 -6.13 -25.06
N ILE A 91 53.59 -7.46 -25.12
CA ILE A 91 54.33 -8.22 -26.14
C ILE A 91 53.38 -8.51 -27.30
N ASN A 92 52.97 -7.46 -28.05
CA ASN A 92 52.42 -7.49 -29.42
C ASN A 92 51.02 -6.85 -29.55
N ALA A 93 50.98 -5.65 -30.11
CA ALA A 93 49.79 -4.88 -30.49
C ALA A 93 48.95 -5.48 -31.64
N ASN A 94 49.08 -6.76 -32.01
CA ASN A 94 48.54 -7.27 -33.29
C ASN A 94 47.71 -8.57 -33.26
N ASN A 95 47.33 -9.15 -32.13
CA ASN A 95 46.47 -10.35 -32.12
C ASN A 95 45.33 -10.25 -31.10
N GLU A 96 44.12 -9.92 -31.56
CA GLU A 96 42.88 -9.86 -30.76
C GLU A 96 42.54 -11.20 -30.06
N GLN A 97 42.98 -12.34 -30.60
CA GLN A 97 42.76 -13.65 -29.98
C GLN A 97 43.61 -13.91 -28.72
N GLN A 98 44.70 -13.18 -28.50
CA GLN A 98 45.54 -13.31 -27.30
C GLN A 98 45.13 -12.35 -26.16
N GLN A 99 44.27 -11.36 -26.43
CA GLN A 99 43.77 -10.45 -25.39
C GLN A 99 42.89 -11.17 -24.35
N LEU A 100 42.19 -12.24 -24.74
CA LEU A 100 41.36 -13.03 -23.82
C LEU A 100 42.18 -13.86 -22.82
N GLU A 101 43.44 -14.20 -23.15
CA GLU A 101 44.37 -14.93 -22.28
C GLU A 101 45.14 -14.03 -21.29
N GLN A 102 44.97 -12.71 -21.37
CA GLN A 102 45.75 -11.75 -20.57
C GLN A 102 45.04 -11.26 -19.31
N THR A 103 43.75 -11.50 -19.15
CA THR A 103 43.01 -11.09 -17.95
C THR A 103 43.24 -12.08 -16.81
N LEU A 104 43.80 -11.61 -15.69
CA LEU A 104 43.93 -12.42 -14.48
C LEU A 104 42.54 -12.91 -14.03
N PRO A 105 42.40 -14.15 -13.52
CA PRO A 105 41.11 -14.76 -13.18
C PRO A 105 40.45 -14.21 -11.90
N ILE A 106 40.65 -12.92 -11.60
CA ILE A 106 40.14 -12.21 -10.43
C ILE A 106 38.60 -12.12 -10.45
N ASN A 107 38.00 -12.09 -11.66
CA ASN A 107 36.54 -12.00 -11.87
C ASN A 107 35.73 -13.17 -11.27
N GLY A 108 36.37 -14.32 -11.04
CA GLY A 108 35.71 -15.49 -10.45
C GLY A 108 35.21 -15.25 -9.02
N LEU A 109 35.96 -14.50 -8.21
CA LEU A 109 35.64 -14.24 -6.80
C LEU A 109 34.43 -13.31 -6.63
N SER A 110 34.28 -12.31 -7.51
CA SER A 110 33.14 -11.38 -7.48
C SER A 110 31.80 -12.12 -7.68
N SER A 111 31.77 -13.13 -8.56
CA SER A 111 30.57 -13.97 -8.73
C SER A 111 30.19 -14.72 -7.45
N TRP A 112 31.18 -15.22 -6.70
CA TRP A 112 30.95 -15.88 -5.42
C TRP A 112 30.43 -14.93 -4.36
N LYS A 113 30.98 -13.71 -4.31
CA LYS A 113 30.52 -12.65 -3.42
C LYS A 113 29.02 -12.36 -3.65
N THR A 114 28.62 -12.14 -4.91
CA THR A 114 27.21 -11.96 -5.27
C THR A 114 26.33 -13.15 -4.89
N LYS A 115 26.81 -14.39 -5.07
CA LYS A 115 26.06 -15.60 -4.65
C LYS A 115 25.85 -15.64 -3.13
N THR A 116 26.86 -15.28 -2.34
CA THR A 116 26.74 -15.24 -0.88
C THR A 116 25.76 -14.17 -0.42
N LEU A 117 25.76 -12.99 -1.04
CA LEU A 117 24.75 -11.95 -0.78
C LEU A 117 23.34 -12.44 -1.10
N LYS A 118 23.14 -13.15 -2.22
CA LYS A 118 21.84 -13.75 -2.54
C LYS A 118 21.41 -14.82 -1.54
N LEU A 119 22.35 -15.64 -1.04
CA LEU A 119 22.06 -16.60 0.03
C LEU A 119 21.61 -15.89 1.32
N LEU A 120 22.21 -14.75 1.68
CA LEU A 120 21.76 -13.93 2.80
C LEU A 120 20.30 -13.48 2.62
N VAL A 121 19.97 -12.95 1.44
CA VAL A 121 18.59 -12.56 1.08
C VAL A 121 17.64 -13.75 1.18
N ASP A 122 18.02 -14.91 0.63
CA ASP A 122 17.22 -16.13 0.68
C ASP A 122 16.94 -16.59 2.13
N ARG A 123 17.89 -16.39 3.06
CA ARG A 123 17.68 -16.70 4.50
C ARG A 123 16.68 -15.78 5.14
N CYS A 124 16.82 -14.48 4.93
CA CYS A 124 15.86 -13.50 5.41
C CYS A 124 14.47 -13.81 4.84
N MET A 125 14.36 -14.02 3.52
CA MET A 125 13.09 -14.31 2.86
C MET A 125 12.47 -15.63 3.31
N ALA A 126 13.24 -16.70 3.51
CA ALA A 126 12.70 -17.98 4.00
C ALA A 126 12.04 -17.82 5.38
N PHE A 127 12.68 -17.08 6.29
CA PHE A 127 12.11 -16.76 7.60
C PHE A 127 10.85 -15.89 7.45
N LEU A 128 10.95 -14.78 6.72
CA LEU A 128 9.84 -13.83 6.54
C LEU A 128 8.62 -14.50 5.90
N LYS A 129 8.80 -15.37 4.89
CA LYS A 129 7.71 -16.11 4.23
C LYS A 129 6.89 -16.95 5.21
N VAL A 130 7.57 -17.74 6.05
CA VAL A 130 6.91 -18.59 7.05
C VAL A 130 6.17 -17.72 8.07
N LYS A 131 6.84 -16.71 8.62
CA LYS A 131 6.24 -15.84 9.65
C LYS A 131 5.12 -14.96 9.10
N MET A 132 5.18 -14.55 7.84
CA MET A 132 4.12 -13.79 7.20
C MET A 132 2.84 -14.63 7.08
N GLU A 133 2.96 -15.90 6.71
CA GLU A 133 1.81 -16.81 6.67
C GLU A 133 1.25 -17.09 8.08
N ASP A 134 2.13 -17.33 9.05
CA ASP A 134 1.73 -17.54 10.45
C ASP A 134 1.05 -16.30 11.06
N SER A 135 1.49 -15.10 10.65
CA SER A 135 0.99 -13.83 11.19
C SER A 135 -0.51 -13.65 10.98
N LEU A 136 -1.06 -14.15 9.85
CA LEU A 136 -2.48 -14.04 9.52
C LEU A 136 -3.38 -14.47 10.70
N ASN A 137 -3.00 -15.54 11.39
CA ASN A 137 -3.80 -16.10 12.48
C ASN A 137 -3.13 -16.00 13.87
N ASN A 138 -1.81 -15.82 13.94
CA ASN A 138 -1.04 -15.92 15.19
C ASN A 138 -0.06 -14.76 15.40
N PHE A 139 -0.40 -13.54 14.95
CA PHE A 139 0.50 -12.38 15.00
C PHE A 139 1.16 -12.18 16.36
N GLU A 140 0.40 -12.18 17.46
CA GLU A 140 0.93 -12.00 18.82
C GLU A 140 2.03 -13.02 19.20
N ARG A 141 2.00 -14.24 18.64
CA ARG A 141 3.02 -15.26 18.91
C ARG A 141 4.29 -15.03 18.10
N VAL A 142 4.17 -14.50 16.88
CA VAL A 142 5.31 -14.31 15.96
C VAL A 142 5.91 -12.91 16.04
N LYS A 143 5.20 -11.93 16.61
CA LYS A 143 5.59 -10.52 16.66
C LYS A 143 6.99 -10.32 17.26
N GLY A 144 7.21 -10.72 18.51
CA GLY A 144 8.49 -10.46 19.19
C GLY A 144 9.67 -11.20 18.54
N GLU A 145 9.45 -12.42 18.04
CA GLU A 145 10.46 -13.17 17.29
C GLU A 145 10.81 -12.45 15.97
N THR A 146 9.80 -11.94 15.26
CA THR A 146 9.97 -11.21 14.00
C THR A 146 10.68 -9.88 14.21
N GLU A 147 10.29 -9.08 15.20
CA GLU A 147 10.95 -7.81 15.54
C GLU A 147 12.42 -8.03 15.89
N ASN A 148 12.73 -9.01 16.75
CA ASN A 148 14.11 -9.32 17.11
C ASN A 148 14.93 -9.81 15.92
N PHE A 149 14.36 -10.66 15.06
CA PHE A 149 15.04 -11.13 13.85
C PHE A 149 15.33 -9.97 12.89
N THR A 150 14.30 -9.22 12.50
CA THR A 150 14.38 -8.13 11.52
C THR A 150 15.28 -6.98 11.97
N ASN A 151 15.25 -6.61 13.26
CA ASN A 151 16.14 -5.59 13.80
C ASN A 151 17.61 -6.01 13.72
N LYS A 152 17.92 -7.27 14.07
CA LYS A 152 19.29 -7.78 14.05
C LYS A 152 19.83 -7.92 12.62
N THR A 153 19.03 -8.45 11.70
CA THR A 153 19.44 -8.62 10.30
C THR A 153 19.53 -7.29 9.57
N SER A 154 18.58 -6.37 9.75
CA SER A 154 18.65 -5.02 9.16
C SER A 154 19.87 -4.25 9.65
N THR A 155 20.14 -4.25 10.97
CA THR A 155 21.32 -3.60 11.53
C THR A 155 22.61 -4.21 10.99
N MET A 156 22.68 -5.53 10.89
CA MET A 156 23.84 -6.23 10.31
C MET A 156 24.07 -5.82 8.85
N ILE A 157 23.03 -5.88 8.02
CA ILE A 157 23.08 -5.55 6.59
C ILE A 157 23.56 -4.11 6.39
N LYS A 158 22.93 -3.15 7.08
CA LYS A 158 23.25 -1.71 6.93
C LYS A 158 24.64 -1.34 7.48
N ARG A 159 25.13 -2.05 8.49
CA ARG A 159 26.45 -1.78 9.09
C ARG A 159 27.59 -2.45 8.34
N ASP A 160 27.39 -3.70 7.90
CA ASP A 160 28.49 -4.56 7.44
C ASP A 160 28.62 -4.60 5.91
N LEU A 161 27.58 -4.23 5.15
CA LEU A 161 27.64 -4.12 3.70
C LEU A 161 27.89 -2.67 3.25
N GLN A 162 28.58 -2.51 2.13
CA GLN A 162 28.96 -1.20 1.58
C GLN A 162 28.40 -1.03 0.16
N ASP A 163 27.99 0.20 -0.16
CA ASP A 163 27.57 0.70 -1.47
C ASP A 163 26.84 -0.31 -2.37
N SER A 164 27.57 -0.96 -3.29
CA SER A 164 27.00 -1.86 -4.30
C SER A 164 26.44 -3.15 -3.71
N ASP A 165 27.03 -3.66 -2.63
CA ASP A 165 26.56 -4.88 -1.98
C ASP A 165 25.29 -4.62 -1.20
N LEU A 166 25.24 -3.48 -0.51
CA LEU A 166 24.07 -3.06 0.24
C LEU A 166 22.88 -2.87 -0.71
N ARG A 167 23.07 -2.10 -1.80
CA ARG A 167 22.04 -1.90 -2.82
C ARG A 167 21.53 -3.22 -3.41
N LEU A 168 22.44 -4.14 -3.74
CA LEU A 168 22.05 -5.46 -4.26
C LEU A 168 21.18 -6.24 -3.27
N VAL A 169 21.55 -6.25 -1.98
CA VAL A 169 20.80 -6.96 -0.95
C VAL A 169 19.45 -6.29 -0.70
N GLU A 170 19.41 -4.96 -0.65
CA GLU A 170 18.19 -4.17 -0.50
C GLU A 170 17.23 -4.42 -1.67
N ASP A 171 17.67 -4.26 -2.91
CA ASP A 171 16.83 -4.46 -4.10
C ASP A 171 16.21 -5.87 -4.15
N GLU A 172 17.01 -6.91 -3.89
CA GLU A 172 16.53 -8.29 -3.89
C GLU A 172 15.58 -8.56 -2.69
N LEU A 173 15.83 -7.97 -1.52
CA LEU A 173 14.91 -8.04 -0.38
C LEU A 173 13.59 -7.31 -0.66
N TRP A 174 13.62 -6.09 -1.19
CA TRP A 174 12.44 -5.31 -1.52
C TRP A 174 11.57 -6.05 -2.52
N LYS A 175 12.18 -6.57 -3.59
CA LYS A 175 11.51 -7.39 -4.59
C LYS A 175 10.92 -8.66 -3.97
N GLY A 176 11.67 -9.35 -3.12
CA GLY A 176 11.23 -10.56 -2.43
C GLY A 176 10.03 -10.31 -1.51
N ILE A 177 10.14 -9.32 -0.63
CA ILE A 177 9.13 -8.93 0.36
C ILE A 177 7.84 -8.50 -0.34
N THR A 178 7.94 -7.57 -1.30
CA THR A 178 6.77 -7.05 -2.02
C THR A 178 6.09 -8.14 -2.84
N THR A 179 6.84 -9.08 -3.41
CA THR A 179 6.27 -10.22 -4.14
C THR A 179 5.55 -11.18 -3.23
N GLU A 180 6.14 -11.53 -2.09
CA GLU A 180 5.50 -12.44 -1.16
C GLU A 180 4.21 -11.81 -0.60
N ILE A 181 4.27 -10.58 -0.10
CA ILE A 181 3.08 -9.98 0.53
C ILE A 181 1.94 -9.77 -0.46
N SER A 182 2.21 -9.36 -1.70
CA SER A 182 1.18 -9.30 -2.74
C SER A 182 0.53 -10.67 -2.98
N ALA A 183 1.32 -11.75 -2.98
CA ALA A 183 0.80 -13.10 -3.13
C ALA A 183 -0.05 -13.54 -1.93
N ILE A 184 0.38 -13.20 -0.70
CA ILE A 184 -0.39 -13.49 0.53
C ILE A 184 -1.71 -12.71 0.54
N ILE A 185 -1.69 -11.43 0.17
CA ILE A 185 -2.91 -10.60 0.07
C ILE A 185 -3.88 -11.25 -0.92
N LYS A 186 -3.43 -11.54 -2.15
CA LYS A 186 -4.27 -12.18 -3.17
C LYS A 186 -4.89 -13.48 -2.68
N ARG A 187 -4.06 -14.39 -2.12
CA ARG A 187 -4.53 -15.66 -1.56
C ARG A 187 -5.51 -15.47 -0.40
N SER A 188 -5.30 -14.46 0.44
CA SER A 188 -6.17 -14.14 1.58
C SER A 188 -7.53 -13.62 1.12
N ILE A 189 -7.55 -12.81 0.05
CA ILE A 189 -8.79 -12.38 -0.62
C ILE A 189 -9.51 -13.60 -1.19
N ASP A 190 -8.83 -14.46 -1.95
CA ASP A 190 -9.44 -15.66 -2.56
C ASP A 190 -10.03 -16.61 -1.50
N LYS A 191 -9.35 -16.76 -0.36
CA LYS A 191 -9.79 -17.58 0.77
C LYS A 191 -10.84 -16.93 1.67
N LYS A 192 -11.29 -15.71 1.36
CA LYS A 192 -12.23 -14.94 2.17
C LYS A 192 -11.75 -14.72 3.62
N ALA A 193 -10.48 -14.38 3.82
CA ALA A 193 -9.90 -14.10 5.13
C ALA A 193 -10.63 -12.97 5.89
N SER A 194 -10.57 -13.02 7.22
CA SER A 194 -11.24 -12.06 8.10
C SER A 194 -10.54 -10.70 8.15
N ILE A 195 -11.26 -9.67 8.60
CA ILE A 195 -10.72 -8.33 8.87
C ILE A 195 -9.52 -8.41 9.84
N SER A 196 -9.63 -9.24 10.88
CA SER A 196 -8.53 -9.45 11.84
C SER A 196 -7.28 -10.06 11.19
N SER A 197 -7.45 -10.95 10.20
CA SER A 197 -6.31 -11.55 9.49
C SER A 197 -5.57 -10.49 8.66
N PHE A 198 -6.30 -9.58 8.01
CA PHE A 198 -5.69 -8.47 7.29
C PHE A 198 -5.09 -7.41 8.23
N GLY A 199 -5.70 -7.17 9.40
CA GLY A 199 -5.12 -6.34 10.45
C GLY A 199 -3.77 -6.89 10.93
N ASN A 200 -3.73 -8.18 11.27
CA ASN A 200 -2.50 -8.88 11.63
C ASN A 200 -1.42 -8.79 10.54
N LEU A 201 -1.80 -8.99 9.27
CA LEU A 201 -0.88 -8.88 8.14
C LEU A 201 -0.37 -7.46 7.95
N LYS A 202 -1.21 -6.45 8.18
CA LYS A 202 -0.84 -5.03 8.12
C LYS A 202 0.17 -4.68 9.22
N ASP A 203 -0.04 -5.15 10.44
CA ASP A 203 0.89 -4.90 11.54
C ASP A 203 2.22 -5.65 11.32
N PHE A 204 2.17 -6.87 10.78
CA PHE A 204 3.36 -7.61 10.38
C PHE A 204 4.13 -6.91 9.25
N TYR A 205 3.42 -6.38 8.25
CA TYR A 205 4.01 -5.57 7.18
C TYR A 205 4.72 -4.34 7.74
N ALA A 206 4.15 -3.64 8.72
CA ALA A 206 4.76 -2.47 9.32
C ALA A 206 6.14 -2.77 9.95
N ILE A 207 6.28 -3.93 10.62
CA ILE A 207 7.58 -4.38 11.18
C ILE A 207 8.60 -4.58 10.07
N ILE A 208 8.22 -5.26 8.98
CA ILE A 208 9.12 -5.53 7.85
C ILE A 208 9.47 -4.24 7.11
N ALA A 209 8.49 -3.38 6.88
CA ALA A 209 8.64 -2.12 6.17
C ALA A 209 9.64 -1.23 6.90
N GLN A 210 9.48 -1.06 8.22
CA GLN A 210 10.41 -0.30 9.04
C GLN A 210 11.84 -0.85 9.01
N ALA A 211 12.00 -2.18 8.95
CA ALA A 211 13.31 -2.80 8.96
C ALA A 211 14.04 -2.72 7.61
N TYR A 212 13.33 -2.96 6.50
CA TYR A 212 13.97 -3.21 5.20
C TYR A 212 13.54 -2.28 4.09
N LEU A 213 12.29 -1.81 4.06
CA LEU A 213 11.77 -1.07 2.92
C LEU A 213 12.18 0.40 3.00
N PRO A 214 12.41 1.05 1.85
CA PRO A 214 12.72 2.47 1.82
C PRO A 214 11.46 3.27 2.13
N GLU A 215 11.62 4.50 2.64
CA GLU A 215 10.48 5.39 2.78
C GLU A 215 9.99 5.81 1.38
N LEU A 216 8.67 5.96 1.20
CA LEU A 216 8.10 6.34 -0.11
C LEU A 216 8.69 7.64 -0.66
N GLN A 217 9.14 8.54 0.21
CA GLN A 217 9.76 9.81 -0.17
C GLN A 217 11.15 9.64 -0.80
N ASP A 218 11.83 8.53 -0.51
CA ASP A 218 13.16 8.21 -1.03
C ASP A 218 13.10 7.51 -2.40
N LEU A 219 11.91 7.11 -2.85
CA LEU A 219 11.67 6.34 -4.08
C LEU A 219 11.37 7.19 -5.32
N GLN A 220 11.80 8.45 -5.37
CA GLN A 220 11.43 9.37 -6.46
C GLN A 220 11.82 8.84 -7.86
N ASP A 221 12.90 8.06 -7.92
CA ASP A 221 13.42 7.51 -9.17
C ASP A 221 12.92 6.08 -9.50
N ASP A 222 12.39 5.33 -8.52
CA ASP A 222 11.85 3.97 -8.73
C ASP A 222 10.32 3.94 -8.68
N LYS A 223 9.73 4.34 -9.82
CA LYS A 223 8.27 4.34 -9.99
C LYS A 223 7.63 2.97 -9.83
N VAL A 224 8.31 1.91 -10.25
CA VAL A 224 7.76 0.54 -10.23
C VAL A 224 7.62 0.06 -8.79
N LEU A 225 8.65 0.25 -7.97
CA LEU A 225 8.59 -0.12 -6.56
C LEU A 225 7.59 0.76 -5.80
N SER A 226 7.57 2.07 -6.07
CA SER A 226 6.64 3.01 -5.46
C SER A 226 5.17 2.63 -5.72
N GLU A 227 4.80 2.36 -6.98
CA GLU A 227 3.43 1.93 -7.34
C GLU A 227 3.05 0.61 -6.65
N ARG A 228 4.01 -0.31 -6.52
CA ARG A 228 3.79 -1.61 -5.90
C ARG A 228 3.55 -1.49 -4.39
N LEU A 229 4.37 -0.70 -3.70
CA LEU A 229 4.22 -0.43 -2.27
C LEU A 229 2.91 0.28 -1.98
N PHE A 230 2.58 1.33 -2.75
CA PHE A 230 1.31 2.04 -2.64
C PHE A 230 0.12 1.08 -2.77
N THR A 231 0.15 0.17 -3.75
CA THR A 231 -0.90 -0.84 -3.94
C THR A 231 -1.02 -1.79 -2.75
N ILE A 232 0.10 -2.29 -2.22
CA ILE A 232 0.14 -3.17 -1.05
C ILE A 232 -0.48 -2.46 0.17
N GLU A 233 -0.01 -1.26 0.48
CA GLU A 233 -0.46 -0.47 1.62
C GLU A 233 -1.96 -0.14 1.53
N LYS A 234 -2.42 0.28 0.33
CA LYS A 234 -3.83 0.54 0.06
C LYS A 234 -4.69 -0.70 0.27
N GLN A 235 -4.26 -1.86 -0.25
CA GLN A 235 -5.00 -3.12 -0.06
C GLN A 235 -5.05 -3.54 1.41
N LEU A 236 -3.91 -3.51 2.11
CA LEU A 236 -3.86 -3.82 3.54
C LEU A 236 -4.77 -2.88 4.33
N TYR A 237 -4.72 -1.57 4.05
CA TYR A 237 -5.60 -0.58 4.66
C TYR A 237 -7.08 -0.90 4.43
N LEU A 238 -7.50 -1.08 3.18
CA LEU A 238 -8.91 -1.32 2.85
C LEU A 238 -9.44 -2.62 3.47
N TYR A 239 -8.71 -3.73 3.35
CA TYR A 239 -9.17 -5.04 3.84
C TYR A 239 -9.11 -5.16 5.37
N SER A 240 -8.21 -4.43 6.03
CA SER A 240 -8.12 -4.32 7.50
C SER A 240 -9.12 -3.32 8.10
N SER A 241 -9.70 -2.42 7.31
CA SER A 241 -10.61 -1.37 7.80
C SER A 241 -11.95 -1.93 8.29
N SER A 242 -12.57 -1.31 9.30
CA SER A 242 -13.91 -1.74 9.72
C SER A 242 -14.94 -1.45 8.63
N THR A 243 -16.07 -2.18 8.65
CA THR A 243 -17.14 -1.98 7.66
C THR A 243 -17.72 -0.57 7.75
N ARG A 244 -17.76 0.00 8.95
CA ARG A 244 -18.21 1.38 9.19
C ARG A 244 -17.27 2.40 8.59
N ASP A 245 -15.96 2.19 8.70
CA ASP A 245 -14.96 3.10 8.14
C ASP A 245 -15.00 3.08 6.61
N LEU A 246 -15.11 1.89 6.00
CA LEU A 246 -15.26 1.77 4.55
C LEU A 246 -16.54 2.43 4.03
N ILE A 247 -17.66 2.29 4.74
CA ILE A 247 -18.91 2.99 4.40
C ILE A 247 -18.72 4.51 4.51
N HIS A 248 -18.01 4.98 5.54
CA HIS A 248 -17.74 6.40 5.70
C HIS A 248 -16.85 6.95 4.58
N GLN A 249 -15.76 6.25 4.26
CA GLN A 249 -14.87 6.57 3.12
C GLN A 249 -15.62 6.62 1.80
N TYR A 250 -16.57 5.71 1.58
CA TYR A 250 -17.44 5.76 0.42
C TYR A 250 -18.22 7.08 0.33
N TYR A 251 -18.80 7.55 1.44
CA TYR A 251 -19.52 8.83 1.44
C TYR A 251 -18.60 10.04 1.25
N LEU A 252 -17.36 9.97 1.73
CA LEU A 252 -16.35 10.99 1.43
C LEU A 252 -16.02 11.01 -0.07
N ALA A 253 -15.87 9.85 -0.71
CA ALA A 253 -15.71 9.78 -2.15
C ALA A 253 -16.93 10.34 -2.92
N CYS A 254 -18.15 10.21 -2.36
CA CYS A 254 -19.35 10.84 -2.93
C CYS A 254 -19.26 12.37 -2.88
N LEU A 255 -18.84 12.94 -1.74
CA LEU A 255 -18.62 14.37 -1.59
C LEU A 255 -17.54 14.87 -2.54
N ASP A 256 -16.42 14.15 -2.65
CA ASP A 256 -15.35 14.53 -3.58
C ASP A 256 -15.82 14.52 -5.03
N ALA A 257 -16.64 13.53 -5.41
CA ALA A 257 -17.26 13.49 -6.73
C ALA A 257 -18.21 14.67 -6.95
N GLN A 258 -19.03 15.04 -5.96
CA GLN A 258 -19.89 16.23 -6.01
C GLN A 258 -19.09 17.51 -6.24
N ASN A 259 -17.97 17.68 -5.52
CA ASN A 259 -17.15 18.88 -5.60
C ASN A 259 -16.38 19.01 -6.92
N ARG A 260 -16.23 17.91 -7.69
CA ARG A 260 -15.59 17.89 -9.01
C ARG A 260 -16.56 18.16 -10.16
N LEU A 261 -17.86 18.30 -9.90
CA LEU A 261 -18.84 18.58 -10.96
C LEU A 261 -18.80 20.05 -11.37
N ASP A 262 -18.59 20.30 -12.65
CA ASP A 262 -18.66 21.64 -13.23
C ASP A 262 -20.12 22.07 -13.51
N GLU A 263 -21.00 21.11 -13.80
CA GLU A 263 -22.40 21.35 -14.17
C GLU A 263 -23.37 20.39 -13.48
N PRO A 264 -24.61 20.81 -13.19
CA PRO A 264 -25.61 19.97 -12.53
C PRO A 264 -26.21 18.91 -13.46
N ASP A 265 -25.99 17.63 -13.15
CA ASP A 265 -26.60 16.53 -13.92
C ASP A 265 -28.04 16.21 -13.48
N ARG A 266 -28.34 16.20 -12.17
CA ARG A 266 -29.63 15.70 -11.64
C ARG A 266 -30.54 16.75 -11.00
N GLY A 267 -30.14 18.00 -11.10
CA GLY A 267 -30.78 19.15 -10.46
C GLY A 267 -29.91 19.73 -9.35
N VAL A 268 -30.38 20.83 -8.79
CA VAL A 268 -29.66 21.61 -7.77
C VAL A 268 -30.52 21.70 -6.52
N LEU A 269 -29.93 21.45 -5.35
CA LEU A 269 -30.57 21.62 -4.06
C LEU A 269 -30.05 22.88 -3.39
N THR A 270 -30.97 23.72 -2.94
CA THR A 270 -30.67 25.04 -2.39
C THR A 270 -30.96 25.06 -0.89
N VAL A 271 -29.93 25.28 -0.06
CA VAL A 271 -30.01 25.18 1.40
C VAL A 271 -29.26 26.30 2.11
N ARG A 272 -29.59 26.53 3.38
CA ARG A 272 -28.69 27.17 4.36
C ARG A 272 -28.48 26.24 5.53
N CYS A 273 -27.25 26.21 6.03
CA CYS A 273 -26.90 25.44 7.23
C CYS A 273 -26.07 26.32 8.14
N ALA A 274 -26.33 26.23 9.44
CA ALA A 274 -25.57 26.93 10.46
C ALA A 274 -25.58 26.18 11.77
N PHE A 275 -24.51 26.30 12.54
CA PHE A 275 -24.51 25.91 13.94
C PHE A 275 -24.91 27.08 14.82
N ARG A 276 -25.84 26.86 15.75
CA ARG A 276 -26.13 27.77 16.87
C ARG A 276 -25.94 26.97 18.15
N ASN A 277 -24.87 27.27 18.87
CA ASN A 277 -24.40 26.43 19.98
C ASN A 277 -24.27 24.96 19.50
N ASP A 278 -24.92 24.01 20.17
CA ASP A 278 -24.92 22.58 19.79
C ASP A 278 -26.10 22.19 18.89
N THR A 279 -26.75 23.17 18.25
CA THR A 279 -27.87 22.93 17.35
C THR A 279 -27.48 23.21 15.91
N LEU A 280 -27.57 22.19 15.05
CA LEU A 280 -27.46 22.32 13.61
C LEU A 280 -28.81 22.79 13.04
N GLU A 281 -28.87 24.06 12.67
CA GLU A 281 -30.01 24.68 12.00
C GLU A 281 -29.88 24.52 10.49
N ILE A 282 -30.95 24.04 9.85
CA ILE A 282 -30.98 23.74 8.42
C ILE A 282 -32.24 24.37 7.83
N GLN A 283 -32.08 25.27 6.86
CA GLN A 283 -33.18 25.80 6.07
C GLN A 283 -33.16 25.16 4.69
N MET A 284 -34.15 24.31 4.42
CA MET A 284 -34.43 23.77 3.10
C MET A 284 -35.21 24.80 2.29
N ILE A 285 -34.55 25.43 1.32
CA ILE A 285 -35.17 26.48 0.50
C ILE A 285 -35.96 25.84 -0.63
N GLY A 286 -35.28 25.10 -1.50
CA GLY A 286 -35.90 24.48 -2.66
C GLY A 286 -34.94 23.60 -3.43
N ALA A 287 -35.43 23.07 -4.54
CA ALA A 287 -34.61 22.43 -5.55
C ALA A 287 -35.01 22.94 -6.94
N GLU A 288 -34.13 22.79 -7.91
CA GLU A 288 -34.29 23.23 -9.29
C GLU A 288 -33.93 22.10 -10.25
N ASP A 289 -34.68 21.98 -11.34
CA ASP A 289 -34.44 21.06 -12.45
C ASP A 289 -34.20 19.60 -12.01
N ILE A 290 -35.01 19.13 -11.05
CA ILE A 290 -34.97 17.74 -10.60
C ILE A 290 -35.23 16.81 -11.81
N LYS A 291 -34.20 16.06 -12.21
CA LYS A 291 -34.30 15.08 -13.29
C LYS A 291 -34.67 13.71 -12.73
N LEU A 292 -35.83 13.20 -13.14
CA LEU A 292 -36.32 11.88 -12.71
C LEU A 292 -35.52 10.77 -13.39
N PRO A 293 -35.38 9.59 -12.75
CA PRO A 293 -34.83 8.41 -13.41
C PRO A 293 -35.59 8.09 -14.71
N LEU A 294 -34.88 7.65 -15.76
CA LEU A 294 -35.48 7.39 -17.08
C LEU A 294 -36.60 6.32 -17.04
N ASP A 295 -36.49 5.36 -16.12
CA ASP A 295 -37.50 4.30 -15.91
C ASP A 295 -38.70 4.76 -15.07
N PHE A 296 -38.65 5.97 -14.52
CA PHE A 296 -39.70 6.50 -13.65
C PHE A 296 -40.78 7.23 -14.44
N LYS A 297 -42.00 6.67 -14.46
CA LYS A 297 -43.16 7.22 -15.18
C LYS A 297 -44.12 8.04 -14.30
N GLY A 298 -43.79 8.23 -13.03
CA GLY A 298 -44.60 8.98 -12.07
C GLY A 298 -44.43 10.50 -12.19
N SER A 299 -45.22 11.26 -11.43
CA SER A 299 -45.00 12.69 -11.28
C SER A 299 -43.80 12.99 -10.38
N CYS A 300 -43.19 14.16 -10.54
CA CYS A 300 -42.17 14.66 -9.62
C CYS A 300 -42.80 15.08 -8.28
N ASP A 301 -43.14 14.10 -7.45
CA ASP A 301 -43.65 14.28 -6.10
C ASP A 301 -42.49 14.16 -5.11
N SER A 302 -41.69 15.23 -5.03
CA SER A 302 -40.37 15.20 -4.41
C SER A 302 -40.38 15.59 -2.93
N TYR A 303 -39.46 15.01 -2.17
CA TYR A 303 -39.13 15.41 -0.81
C TYR A 303 -37.65 15.14 -0.54
N VAL A 304 -37.10 15.81 0.47
CA VAL A 304 -35.71 15.66 0.88
C VAL A 304 -35.65 14.98 2.23
N LYS A 305 -34.90 13.89 2.31
CA LYS A 305 -34.59 13.21 3.58
C LYS A 305 -33.17 13.57 4.01
N LEU A 306 -33.02 14.06 5.23
CA LEU A 306 -31.71 14.36 5.81
C LEU A 306 -31.15 13.12 6.47
N ASN A 307 -29.83 12.93 6.42
CA ASN A 307 -29.09 11.93 7.20
C ASN A 307 -27.76 12.54 7.65
N LEU A 308 -27.20 12.03 8.75
CA LEU A 308 -25.84 12.33 9.19
C LEU A 308 -24.95 11.10 8.96
N VAL A 309 -23.73 11.32 8.51
CA VAL A 309 -22.75 10.28 8.21
C VAL A 309 -21.47 10.55 9.03
N PRO A 310 -20.91 9.56 9.74
CA PRO A 310 -21.33 8.16 9.76
C PRO A 310 -22.52 7.92 10.71
N GLY A 311 -23.60 7.32 10.20
CA GLY A 311 -24.89 7.27 10.89
C GLY A 311 -24.89 6.57 12.25
N TYR A 312 -23.97 5.62 12.49
CA TYR A 312 -23.88 4.92 13.78
C TYR A 312 -23.51 5.85 14.95
N LYS A 313 -22.80 6.96 14.67
CA LYS A 313 -22.44 7.98 15.66
C LYS A 313 -23.58 8.96 15.97
N PHE A 314 -24.60 9.01 15.11
CA PHE A 314 -25.77 9.90 15.24
C PHE A 314 -27.07 9.12 15.51
N SER A 315 -26.96 7.91 16.07
CA SER A 315 -28.10 7.01 16.30
C SER A 315 -29.17 7.56 17.25
N SER A 316 -28.82 8.50 18.12
CA SER A 316 -29.73 9.22 19.01
C SER A 316 -30.48 10.38 18.35
N VAL A 317 -30.08 10.79 17.13
CA VAL A 317 -30.64 11.97 16.44
C VAL A 317 -31.78 11.53 15.52
N THR A 318 -32.97 12.08 15.75
CA THR A 318 -34.12 11.86 14.86
C THR A 318 -33.94 12.66 13.58
N MET A 319 -33.71 11.96 12.47
CA MET A 319 -33.48 12.60 11.18
C MET A 319 -34.78 13.06 10.50
N PRO A 320 -34.92 14.35 10.16
CA PRO A 320 -36.13 14.89 9.56
C PRO A 320 -36.20 14.62 8.04
N LYS A 321 -37.39 14.84 7.50
CA LYS A 321 -37.65 14.93 6.07
C LYS A 321 -38.58 16.10 5.80
N THR A 322 -38.48 16.69 4.60
CA THR A 322 -39.44 17.72 4.18
C THR A 322 -40.80 17.12 3.90
N ARG A 323 -41.82 17.97 3.81
CA ARG A 323 -43.09 17.59 3.17
C ARG A 323 -42.88 17.35 1.68
N THR A 324 -43.69 16.46 1.13
CA THR A 324 -43.70 16.17 -0.31
C THR A 324 -44.32 17.33 -1.07
N LYS A 325 -43.67 17.73 -2.16
CA LYS A 325 -44.17 18.73 -3.11
C LYS A 325 -44.55 18.01 -4.40
N SER A 326 -45.84 17.98 -4.70
CA SER A 326 -46.38 17.21 -5.82
C SER A 326 -46.20 17.91 -7.16
N LYS A 327 -45.94 17.11 -8.21
CA LYS A 327 -45.89 17.51 -9.62
C LYS A 327 -45.00 18.73 -9.88
N ASN A 328 -43.86 18.83 -9.21
CA ASN A 328 -42.98 19.99 -9.34
C ASN A 328 -41.51 19.57 -9.43
N HIS A 329 -40.88 19.90 -10.56
CA HIS A 329 -39.45 19.68 -10.82
C HIS A 329 -38.55 20.75 -10.20
N SER A 330 -39.11 21.90 -9.84
CA SER A 330 -38.40 22.98 -9.14
C SER A 330 -39.17 23.37 -7.85
N PRO A 331 -39.26 22.46 -6.87
CA PRO A 331 -40.06 22.65 -5.67
C PRO A 331 -39.46 23.67 -4.71
N THR A 332 -40.29 24.58 -4.20
CA THR A 332 -39.96 25.37 -3.01
C THR A 332 -40.42 24.62 -1.75
N TYR A 333 -39.47 24.20 -0.92
CA TYR A 333 -39.74 23.54 0.35
C TYR A 333 -40.04 24.58 1.45
N ASN A 334 -39.15 25.56 1.64
CA ASN A 334 -39.19 26.57 2.71
C ASN A 334 -39.47 25.97 4.09
N GLU A 335 -38.71 24.93 4.46
CA GLU A 335 -38.81 24.24 5.74
C GLU A 335 -37.53 24.43 6.55
N LYS A 336 -37.66 24.66 7.86
CA LYS A 336 -36.54 24.79 8.80
C LYS A 336 -36.50 23.58 9.72
N PHE A 337 -35.31 23.04 9.96
CA PHE A 337 -35.04 21.95 10.88
C PHE A 337 -33.97 22.38 11.87
N ALA A 338 -34.04 21.81 13.07
CA ALA A 338 -33.05 22.00 14.13
C ALA A 338 -32.68 20.63 14.69
N LEU A 339 -31.41 20.25 14.56
CA LEU A 339 -30.88 19.00 15.07
C LEU A 339 -29.96 19.30 16.25
N LYS A 340 -30.35 18.86 17.44
CA LYS A 340 -29.50 18.96 18.62
C LYS A 340 -28.45 17.86 18.57
N LEU A 341 -27.18 18.23 18.53
CA LEU A 341 -26.04 17.33 18.59
C LEU A 341 -25.38 17.44 19.97
N SER A 342 -24.70 16.39 20.43
CA SER A 342 -23.75 16.54 21.53
C SER A 342 -22.45 17.20 21.03
N GLU A 343 -21.64 17.72 21.96
CA GLU A 343 -20.29 18.21 21.65
C GLU A 343 -19.45 17.13 20.94
N GLU A 344 -19.50 15.89 21.43
CA GLU A 344 -18.84 14.75 20.79
C GLU A 344 -19.31 14.52 19.35
N GLN A 345 -20.62 14.60 19.09
CA GLN A 345 -21.21 14.40 17.77
C GLN A 345 -20.86 15.53 16.79
N ARG A 346 -20.78 16.76 17.30
CA ARG A 346 -20.40 17.95 16.51
C ARG A 346 -18.94 17.88 16.06
N ASN A 347 -18.07 17.33 16.91
CA ASN A 347 -16.63 17.30 16.70
C ASN A 347 -16.14 16.00 16.02
N ILE A 348 -17.04 15.20 15.45
CA ILE A 348 -16.65 14.00 14.70
C ILE A 348 -15.90 14.43 13.43
N PRO A 349 -14.63 14.03 13.25
CA PRO A 349 -13.87 14.34 12.05
C PRO A 349 -14.58 13.80 10.79
N ASP A 350 -14.54 14.58 9.71
CA ASP A 350 -15.08 14.20 8.40
C ASP A 350 -16.59 13.87 8.37
N ALA A 351 -17.33 14.19 9.44
CA ALA A 351 -18.78 13.94 9.48
C ALA A 351 -19.50 14.78 8.41
N LEU A 352 -20.51 14.17 7.77
CA LEU A 352 -21.25 14.76 6.67
C LEU A 352 -22.74 14.90 7.01
N LEU A 353 -23.32 16.03 6.60
CA LEU A 353 -24.76 16.19 6.42
C LEU A 353 -25.12 15.78 5.00
N ALA A 354 -25.94 14.73 4.87
CA ALA A 354 -26.37 14.17 3.60
C ALA A 354 -27.84 14.48 3.32
N PHE A 355 -28.10 15.04 2.14
CA PHE A 355 -29.44 15.32 1.64
C PHE A 355 -29.80 14.29 0.57
N ASN A 356 -30.85 13.52 0.79
CA ASN A 356 -31.32 12.50 -0.14
C ASN A 356 -32.63 12.97 -0.76
N VAL A 357 -32.60 13.37 -2.02
CA VAL A 357 -33.80 13.74 -2.79
C VAL A 357 -34.46 12.47 -3.30
N LYS A 358 -35.76 12.36 -3.04
CA LYS A 358 -36.58 11.21 -3.44
C LYS A 358 -37.90 11.69 -4.01
N VAL A 359 -38.45 10.86 -4.89
CA VAL A 359 -39.83 11.01 -5.35
C VAL A 359 -40.70 9.89 -4.81
N SER A 360 -41.93 10.24 -4.48
CA SER A 360 -42.94 9.32 -3.99
C SER A 360 -43.88 8.91 -5.11
N GLU A 361 -44.37 7.68 -5.06
CA GLU A 361 -45.38 7.15 -5.98
C GLU A 361 -46.54 6.51 -5.19
N MET A 362 -47.69 6.36 -5.85
CA MET A 362 -48.91 5.71 -5.33
C MET A 362 -49.25 6.11 -3.89
N LEU A 363 -49.50 7.41 -3.66
CA LEU A 363 -49.87 7.94 -2.34
C LEU A 363 -48.85 7.67 -1.21
N GLY A 364 -47.57 7.42 -1.53
CA GLY A 364 -46.54 7.17 -0.51
C GLY A 364 -46.05 5.73 -0.41
N LEU A 365 -46.64 4.80 -1.17
CA LEU A 365 -46.37 3.37 -1.07
C LEU A 365 -44.99 2.97 -1.63
N SER A 366 -44.54 3.64 -2.69
CA SER A 366 -43.22 3.44 -3.28
C SER A 366 -42.44 4.75 -3.31
N GLN A 367 -41.12 4.64 -3.22
CA GLN A 367 -40.21 5.78 -3.23
C GLN A 367 -39.02 5.45 -4.14
N ARG A 368 -38.63 6.39 -4.99
CA ARG A 368 -37.42 6.28 -5.81
C ARG A 368 -36.42 7.36 -5.42
N HIS A 369 -35.15 6.99 -5.46
CA HIS A 369 -34.06 7.93 -5.26
C HIS A 369 -33.84 8.72 -6.55
N VAL A 370 -33.62 10.04 -6.40
CA VAL A 370 -33.35 10.92 -7.53
C VAL A 370 -31.90 11.37 -7.54
N GLY A 371 -31.39 11.71 -6.36
CA GLY A 371 -30.00 12.07 -6.17
C GLY A 371 -29.69 12.41 -4.73
N GLU A 372 -28.41 12.60 -4.45
CA GLU A 372 -27.92 13.00 -3.14
C GLU A 372 -26.84 14.07 -3.24
N CYS A 373 -26.73 14.84 -2.17
CA CYS A 373 -25.64 15.79 -1.99
C CYS A 373 -25.24 15.89 -0.52
N PHE A 374 -24.05 16.44 -0.28
CA PHE A 374 -23.34 16.38 0.99
C PHE A 374 -22.73 17.73 1.34
N ILE A 375 -22.68 18.04 2.64
CA ILE A 375 -21.92 19.13 3.24
C ILE A 375 -21.11 18.54 4.40
N ARG A 376 -19.85 18.94 4.56
CA ARG A 376 -19.07 18.56 5.75
C ARG A 376 -19.54 19.36 6.95
N LEU A 377 -19.71 18.72 8.11
CA LEU A 377 -20.13 19.43 9.32
C LEU A 377 -19.13 20.50 9.74
N ASP A 378 -17.83 20.26 9.54
CA ASP A 378 -16.76 21.21 9.88
C ASP A 378 -16.74 22.47 8.98
N SER A 379 -17.34 22.41 7.79
CA SER A 379 -17.46 23.56 6.89
C SER A 379 -18.70 24.41 7.16
N ILE A 380 -19.58 24.00 8.09
CA ILE A 380 -20.81 24.74 8.40
C ILE A 380 -20.49 25.89 9.37
N PRO A 381 -20.83 27.14 9.04
CA PRO A 381 -20.51 28.29 9.88
C PRO A 381 -21.28 28.25 11.20
N THR A 382 -20.67 28.80 12.26
CA THR A 382 -21.35 29.01 13.55
C THR A 382 -21.91 30.43 13.60
N LEU A 383 -23.22 30.52 13.87
CA LEU A 383 -23.93 31.77 14.10
C LEU A 383 -23.83 32.19 15.57
N GLU A 384 -23.65 33.49 15.76
CA GLU A 384 -23.87 34.14 17.05
C GLU A 384 -25.34 34.10 17.44
N SER A 385 -25.62 34.12 18.74
CA SER A 385 -26.95 33.82 19.30
C SER A 385 -28.09 34.68 18.74
N GLU A 386 -27.82 35.93 18.34
CA GLU A 386 -28.84 36.88 17.84
C GLU A 386 -29.02 36.88 16.32
N ARG A 387 -28.09 36.28 15.54
CA ARG A 387 -28.14 36.32 14.07
C ARG A 387 -29.11 35.28 13.50
N ASP A 388 -30.02 35.70 12.62
CA ASP A 388 -30.93 34.80 11.88
C ASP A 388 -30.13 33.96 10.86
N ILE A 389 -30.48 32.69 10.67
CA ILE A 389 -29.95 31.84 9.60
C ILE A 389 -30.11 32.45 8.21
N ASN A 390 -31.08 33.33 8.01
CA ASN A 390 -31.24 34.09 6.76
C ASN A 390 -30.03 34.99 6.42
N SER A 391 -29.16 35.28 7.40
CA SER A 391 -27.89 36.02 7.20
C SER A 391 -26.76 35.16 6.63
N ILE A 392 -26.92 33.83 6.61
CA ILE A 392 -25.97 32.91 5.97
C ILE A 392 -26.24 32.87 4.47
N ASP A 393 -25.18 32.85 3.68
CA ASP A 393 -25.32 32.71 2.24
C ASP A 393 -25.92 31.35 1.86
N ILE A 394 -26.71 31.37 0.79
CA ILE A 394 -27.33 30.17 0.26
C ILE A 394 -26.25 29.29 -0.38
N GLN A 395 -26.32 27.99 -0.10
CA GLN A 395 -25.50 26.99 -0.76
C GLN A 395 -26.33 26.26 -1.82
N GLN A 396 -25.81 26.23 -3.04
CA GLN A 396 -26.35 25.43 -4.13
C GLN A 396 -25.52 24.15 -4.25
N LEU A 397 -26.16 23.01 -4.04
CA LEU A 397 -25.53 21.69 -4.04
C LEU A 397 -26.00 20.91 -5.26
N PHE A 398 -25.07 20.44 -6.08
CA PHE A 398 -25.41 19.63 -7.24
C PHE A 398 -25.81 18.23 -6.80
N LEU A 399 -26.96 17.77 -7.29
CA LEU A 399 -27.43 16.42 -7.02
C LEU A 399 -26.59 15.42 -7.82
N THR A 400 -26.07 14.43 -7.10
CA THR A 400 -25.24 13.36 -7.64
C THR A 400 -25.92 12.01 -7.51
N MET A 401 -25.45 11.04 -8.29
CA MET A 401 -25.89 9.65 -8.19
C MET A 401 -24.69 8.73 -7.93
N PRO A 402 -24.89 7.66 -7.14
CA PRO A 402 -23.84 6.66 -6.90
C PRO A 402 -23.23 5.95 -8.11
N GLU A 403 -23.82 6.11 -9.31
CA GLU A 403 -23.43 5.38 -10.53
C GLU A 403 -22.01 5.65 -10.98
N ASN A 404 -21.52 6.87 -10.72
CA ASN A 404 -20.24 7.36 -11.23
C ASN A 404 -19.18 7.48 -10.12
N ILE A 405 -19.38 6.82 -8.98
CA ILE A 405 -18.47 6.94 -7.84
C ILE A 405 -17.40 5.86 -7.94
N GLU A 406 -16.23 6.24 -8.43
CA GLU A 406 -15.02 5.44 -8.33
C GLU A 406 -14.57 5.38 -6.86
N SER A 407 -14.86 4.26 -6.20
CA SER A 407 -14.46 4.04 -4.80
C SER A 407 -13.97 2.61 -4.61
N ASP A 408 -12.70 2.49 -4.20
CA ASP A 408 -12.09 1.19 -3.87
C ASP A 408 -12.74 0.50 -2.67
N CYS A 409 -13.57 1.23 -1.89
CA CYS A 409 -14.33 0.67 -0.79
C CYS A 409 -15.44 -0.28 -1.27
N ILE A 410 -16.00 -0.04 -2.47
CA ILE A 410 -17.13 -0.82 -3.00
C ILE A 410 -16.75 -2.30 -3.18
N PRO A 411 -15.69 -2.67 -3.93
CA PRO A 411 -15.29 -4.08 -4.06
C PRO A 411 -15.06 -4.78 -2.71
N VAL A 412 -14.44 -4.08 -1.76
CA VAL A 412 -14.13 -4.64 -0.43
C VAL A 412 -15.37 -4.83 0.42
N LEU A 413 -16.31 -3.88 0.40
CA LEU A 413 -17.59 -4.04 1.07
C LEU A 413 -18.38 -5.18 0.41
N GLU A 414 -18.33 -5.36 -0.93
CA GLU A 414 -19.09 -6.39 -1.66
C GLU A 414 -18.57 -7.79 -1.32
N TYR A 415 -17.26 -7.90 -1.14
CA TYR A 415 -16.59 -9.09 -0.64
C TYR A 415 -17.11 -9.53 0.75
N ARG A 416 -17.58 -8.61 1.60
CA ARG A 416 -18.06 -8.88 2.98
C ARG A 416 -19.50 -9.42 3.04
N GLN A 417 -19.77 -10.50 2.31
CA GLN A 417 -21.10 -11.13 2.25
C GLN A 417 -21.59 -11.70 3.60
N ASN A 418 -20.67 -11.97 4.53
CA ASN A 418 -21.00 -12.46 5.87
C ASN A 418 -21.22 -11.31 6.89
N ASP A 419 -20.98 -10.06 6.51
CA ASP A 419 -21.20 -8.89 7.35
C ASP A 419 -22.58 -8.29 7.07
N LYS A 420 -23.45 -8.30 8.09
CA LYS A 420 -24.82 -7.78 7.97
C LYS A 420 -24.87 -6.29 7.62
N GLU A 421 -23.94 -5.49 8.14
CA GLU A 421 -23.89 -4.05 7.90
C GLU A 421 -23.47 -3.76 6.45
N ALA A 422 -22.46 -4.47 5.94
CA ALA A 422 -22.04 -4.38 4.54
C ALA A 422 -23.16 -4.82 3.58
N VAL A 423 -23.80 -5.95 3.84
CA VAL A 423 -24.91 -6.46 3.02
C VAL A 423 -26.10 -5.49 2.99
N GLN A 424 -26.45 -4.90 4.15
CA GLN A 424 -27.52 -3.90 4.22
C GLN A 424 -27.16 -2.62 3.48
N PHE A 425 -25.92 -2.17 3.59
CA PHE A 425 -25.42 -1.01 2.85
C PHE A 425 -25.54 -1.24 1.34
N PHE A 426 -25.08 -2.40 0.82
CA PHE A 426 -25.23 -2.73 -0.60
C PHE A 426 -26.66 -2.83 -1.05
N LYS A 427 -27.54 -3.40 -0.23
CA LYS A 427 -28.96 -3.48 -0.57
C LYS A 427 -29.55 -2.07 -0.77
N LYS A 428 -29.21 -1.12 0.10
CA LYS A 428 -29.64 0.29 -0.03
C LYS A 428 -29.00 0.95 -1.24
N LEU A 429 -27.72 0.71 -1.50
CA LEU A 429 -27.01 1.24 -2.65
C LEU A 429 -27.62 0.75 -3.97
N LYS A 430 -27.85 -0.56 -4.11
CA LYS A 430 -28.52 -1.16 -5.28
C LYS A 430 -29.93 -0.60 -5.47
N GLN A 431 -30.68 -0.40 -4.38
CA GLN A 431 -32.00 0.23 -4.43
C GLN A 431 -31.94 1.68 -4.93
N LYS A 432 -30.93 2.46 -4.51
CA LYS A 432 -30.71 3.83 -5.01
C LYS A 432 -30.47 3.84 -6.53
N LEU A 433 -29.67 2.89 -7.03
CA LEU A 433 -29.33 2.75 -8.44
C LEU A 433 -30.48 2.27 -9.34
N GLY A 434 -31.66 1.96 -8.79
CA GLY A 434 -32.78 1.45 -9.59
C GLY A 434 -32.55 0.07 -10.24
N LYS A 435 -31.39 -0.55 -10.00
CA LYS A 435 -31.06 -1.89 -10.49
C LYS A 435 -31.71 -2.92 -9.57
N ALA A 436 -32.71 -3.64 -10.08
CA ALA A 436 -33.21 -4.86 -9.43
C ALA A 436 -32.03 -5.79 -9.13
N ALA A 437 -32.13 -6.56 -8.04
CA ALA A 437 -31.10 -7.45 -7.52
C ALA A 437 -30.26 -8.08 -8.64
N TYR A 438 -28.99 -7.67 -8.72
CA TYR A 438 -28.02 -8.15 -9.70
C TYR A 438 -28.00 -9.69 -9.67
N THR A 439 -28.60 -10.34 -10.65
CA THR A 439 -28.21 -11.69 -11.07
C THR A 439 -26.78 -11.55 -11.58
N GLY A 440 -25.84 -12.21 -10.91
CA GLY A 440 -24.41 -12.04 -11.08
C GLY A 440 -23.96 -11.82 -12.53
N SER A 441 -23.34 -10.67 -12.77
CA SER A 441 -22.48 -10.45 -13.94
C SER A 441 -21.49 -9.36 -13.56
N VAL A 442 -20.40 -9.83 -12.95
CA VAL A 442 -19.04 -9.37 -13.14
C VAL A 442 -18.96 -7.93 -13.66
N ILE A 443 -18.76 -6.97 -12.76
CA ILE A 443 -18.04 -5.76 -13.14
C ILE A 443 -16.64 -6.27 -13.47
N SER A 444 -16.35 -6.32 -14.77
CA SER A 444 -15.03 -6.57 -15.31
C SER A 444 -14.11 -5.49 -14.79
N ILE A 445 -13.27 -5.83 -13.82
CA ILE A 445 -12.07 -5.07 -13.48
C ILE A 445 -10.92 -5.85 -14.12
N PHE A 446 -10.53 -5.40 -15.31
CA PHE A 446 -9.14 -5.48 -15.74
C PHE A 446 -8.49 -4.14 -15.42
#